data_AF-A0A661YVF9-F1
#
_entry.id   AF-A0A661YVF9-F1
#
_cell.length_a   1.000
_cell.length_b   1.000
_cell.length_c   1.000
_cell.angle_alpha   90.00
_cell.angle_beta   90.00
_cell.angle_gamma   90.00
#
_symmetry.space_group_name_H-M   'P 1'
#
loop_
_entity.id
_entity.type
_entity.pdbx_description
1 polymer ?
#
loop_
_entity_poly.entity_id
_entity_poly.type
_entity_poly.pdbx_seq_one_letter_code
_entity_poly.pdbx_strand_id
1 'polypeptide(L)'
;MKRIIYRSLSTFILTIICLGISAQSMYTPYDYFPGLIRAYKPAFDQNYPDWGKMLYEYPVNFEDVTDKYESYIQEYGNIKDPLTRYFKLWSRAVGPYALPDGNILLPDLPAYYKNLNEARMDARNTANARDEANWSFLGPKETFWLNESGSVNDPLSCPWQVNVYSFDVAASDNNILYCGTETGYVNKTSDAGVQWQLLSPEYPFGGGVTAVAIHPGNSDIVYVSAGNQVHRSLDGGLNWLPLLQSGEQFYANRLKIDDDNPQKIFSSSSNGVHLSTDGGNTWT
;
A
#
# COMPACT_ATOMS: atom_id res chain seq x y z
N MET A 1 -58.31 -55.27 24.36
CA MET A 1 -58.95 -54.14 25.08
C MET A 1 -57.84 -53.25 25.62
N LYS A 2 -57.79 -51.95 25.25
CA LYS A 2 -56.76 -50.94 25.68
C LYS A 2 -55.30 -51.25 25.26
N ARG A 3 -54.34 -50.30 25.19
CA ARG A 3 -54.35 -48.90 24.64
C ARG A 3 -52.89 -48.34 24.54
N ILE A 4 -52.37 -48.03 23.34
CA ILE A 4 -51.09 -47.27 23.06
C ILE A 4 -49.83 -47.78 23.83
N ILE A 5 -48.61 -47.20 23.87
CA ILE A 5 -47.99 -45.94 23.38
C ILE A 5 -46.60 -46.28 22.75
N TYR A 6 -46.13 -45.51 21.75
CA TYR A 6 -44.76 -45.59 21.20
C TYR A 6 -43.72 -44.79 22.02
N ARG A 7 -42.52 -45.34 22.23
CA ARG A 7 -41.23 -44.64 22.44
C ARG A 7 -40.13 -45.45 21.73
N SER A 8 -39.39 -45.00 20.72
CA SER A 8 -38.77 -43.70 20.38
C SER A 8 -37.34 -43.54 20.93
N LEU A 9 -36.40 -43.40 19.98
CA LEU A 9 -34.97 -43.03 20.06
C LEU A 9 -34.03 -43.82 20.98
N SER A 10 -33.01 -44.41 20.33
CA SER A 10 -31.63 -44.56 20.84
C SER A 10 -30.65 -44.51 19.66
N THR A 11 -30.54 -43.34 19.01
CA THR A 11 -29.55 -43.11 17.94
C THR A 11 -28.16 -42.97 18.56
N PHE A 12 -27.21 -43.81 18.17
CA PHE A 12 -25.81 -43.65 18.56
C PHE A 12 -25.22 -42.42 17.86
N ILE A 13 -25.09 -41.31 18.58
CA ILE A 13 -24.33 -40.14 18.11
C ILE A 13 -22.86 -40.48 18.29
N LEU A 14 -22.19 -40.84 17.19
CA LEU A 14 -20.74 -40.96 17.16
C LEU A 14 -20.13 -39.55 17.21
N THR A 15 -19.87 -39.05 18.41
CA THR A 15 -19.21 -37.76 18.60
C THR A 15 -17.76 -37.89 18.11
N ILE A 16 -17.52 -37.50 16.86
CA ILE A 16 -16.16 -37.33 16.36
C ILE A 16 -15.57 -36.14 17.12
N ILE A 17 -14.83 -36.45 18.18
CA ILE A 17 -13.97 -35.48 18.85
C ILE A 17 -12.83 -35.21 17.88
N CYS A 18 -13.02 -34.22 17.01
CA CYS A 18 -11.92 -33.54 16.36
C CYS A 18 -11.08 -32.87 17.44
N LEU A 19 -10.15 -33.63 18.02
CA LEU A 19 -8.93 -33.08 18.58
C LEU A 19 -8.22 -32.36 17.45
N GLY A 20 -8.58 -31.10 17.25
CA GLY A 20 -7.76 -30.16 16.51
C GLY A 20 -6.44 -30.09 17.27
N ILE A 21 -5.45 -30.85 16.78
CA ILE A 21 -4.08 -30.77 17.28
C ILE A 21 -3.64 -29.34 16.99
N SER A 22 -3.71 -28.50 18.02
CA SER A 22 -3.08 -27.19 18.01
C SER A 22 -1.59 -27.45 17.88
N ALA A 23 -1.09 -27.42 16.65
CA ALA A 23 0.33 -27.59 16.35
C ALA A 23 1.07 -26.44 17.04
N GLN A 24 1.56 -26.73 18.24
CA GLN A 24 2.09 -25.72 19.14
C GLN A 24 3.35 -25.16 18.49
N SER A 25 3.31 -23.87 18.14
CA SER A 25 4.44 -23.23 17.46
C SER A 25 5.60 -23.18 18.44
N MET A 26 6.58 -24.06 18.21
CA MET A 26 7.75 -24.24 19.06
C MET A 26 8.72 -23.08 18.78
N TYR A 27 8.44 -21.95 19.44
CA TYR A 27 9.28 -20.77 19.32
C TYR A 27 10.55 -20.91 20.18
N THR A 28 11.68 -20.48 19.62
CA THR A 28 12.97 -20.43 20.30
C THR A 28 13.34 -18.97 20.60
N PRO A 29 14.30 -18.68 21.51
CA PRO A 29 14.81 -17.33 21.74
C PRO A 29 15.30 -16.62 20.47
N TYR A 30 15.76 -17.36 19.46
CA TYR A 30 16.19 -16.82 18.17
C TYR A 30 15.05 -16.18 17.37
N ASP A 31 13.80 -16.61 17.58
CA ASP A 31 12.62 -16.09 16.86
C ASP A 31 12.23 -14.65 17.27
N TYR A 32 12.90 -14.11 18.28
CA TYR A 32 12.73 -12.74 18.80
C TYR A 32 13.83 -11.77 18.31
N PHE A 33 14.71 -12.21 17.41
CA PHE A 33 15.79 -11.37 16.89
C PHE A 33 15.27 -10.16 16.10
N PRO A 34 15.93 -8.99 16.19
CA PRO A 34 15.54 -7.81 15.42
C PRO A 34 15.51 -8.09 13.91
N GLY A 35 14.39 -7.74 13.27
CA GLY A 35 14.16 -7.97 11.84
C GLY A 35 13.55 -9.34 11.49
N LEU A 36 13.50 -10.30 12.42
CA LEU A 36 12.87 -11.60 12.16
C LEU A 36 11.35 -11.56 12.46
N ILE A 37 10.54 -11.86 11.46
CA ILE A 37 9.07 -11.91 11.61
C ILE A 37 8.67 -13.31 12.07
N ARG A 38 8.48 -13.48 13.40
CA ARG A 38 8.08 -14.77 14.03
C ARG A 38 6.92 -15.49 13.34
N ALA A 39 5.96 -14.73 12.79
CA ALA A 39 4.77 -15.27 12.12
C ALA A 39 5.07 -15.95 10.76
N TYR A 40 6.31 -15.88 10.27
CA TYR A 40 6.77 -16.63 9.09
C TYR A 40 7.45 -17.96 9.46
N LYS A 41 7.61 -18.30 10.75
CA LYS A 41 8.03 -19.63 11.18
C LYS A 41 6.87 -20.61 10.93
N PRO A 42 7.02 -21.65 10.11
CA PRO A 42 5.96 -22.63 9.93
C PRO A 42 5.77 -23.47 11.21
N ALA A 43 4.63 -24.14 11.35
CA ALA A 43 4.44 -25.10 12.43
C ALA A 43 5.44 -26.27 12.29
N PHE A 44 5.89 -26.84 13.41
CA PHE A 44 6.83 -27.96 13.39
C PHE A 44 6.20 -29.21 12.75
N ASP A 45 6.93 -29.86 11.85
CA ASP A 45 6.58 -31.13 11.22
C ASP A 45 7.74 -32.12 11.40
N GLN A 46 7.41 -33.36 11.79
CA GLN A 46 8.38 -34.45 11.94
C GLN A 46 9.03 -34.84 10.60
N ASN A 47 8.37 -34.54 9.48
CA ASN A 47 8.84 -34.82 8.12
C ASN A 47 9.89 -33.80 7.60
N TYR A 48 10.20 -32.75 8.35
CA TYR A 48 11.20 -31.77 7.93
C TYR A 48 12.62 -32.35 7.83
N PRO A 49 13.47 -31.85 6.90
CA PRO A 49 14.89 -32.21 6.87
C PRO A 49 15.58 -31.79 8.18
N ASP A 50 16.74 -32.36 8.48
CA ASP A 50 17.35 -32.21 9.80
C ASP A 50 17.76 -30.76 10.13
N TRP A 51 18.29 -30.00 9.16
CA TRP A 51 18.50 -28.54 9.32
C TRP A 51 17.19 -27.80 9.64
N GLY A 52 16.07 -28.29 9.12
CA GLY A 52 14.74 -27.75 9.34
C GLY A 52 14.21 -28.03 10.74
N LYS A 53 14.52 -29.20 11.30
CA LYS A 53 14.20 -29.56 12.70
C LYS A 53 15.01 -28.72 13.70
N MET A 54 16.30 -28.53 13.44
CA MET A 54 17.21 -27.74 14.28
C MET A 54 16.76 -26.29 14.48
N LEU A 55 16.00 -25.69 13.55
CA LEU A 55 15.40 -24.35 13.72
C LEU A 55 14.36 -24.25 14.84
N TYR A 56 13.91 -25.38 15.39
CA TYR A 56 12.98 -25.46 16.53
C TYR A 56 13.70 -25.85 17.84
N GLU A 57 15.00 -26.12 17.79
CA GLU A 57 15.82 -26.52 18.93
C GLU A 57 16.55 -25.32 19.56
N TYR A 58 16.94 -25.45 20.84
CA TYR A 58 17.70 -24.44 21.56
C TYR A 58 18.58 -25.06 22.65
N PRO A 59 19.87 -24.69 22.76
CA PRO A 59 20.63 -23.85 21.83
C PRO A 59 20.85 -24.56 20.48
N VAL A 60 21.17 -23.79 19.44
CA VAL A 60 21.58 -24.33 18.13
C VAL A 60 22.87 -23.64 17.68
N ASN A 61 23.70 -24.35 16.92
CA ASN A 61 24.89 -23.79 16.28
C ASN A 61 24.53 -23.24 14.89
N PHE A 62 25.00 -22.05 14.56
CA PHE A 62 24.69 -21.36 13.30
C PHE A 62 25.34 -22.03 12.08
N GLU A 63 26.59 -22.47 12.20
CA GLU A 63 27.33 -23.11 11.11
C GLU A 63 26.75 -24.51 10.85
N ASP A 64 26.50 -25.33 11.89
CA ASP A 64 25.92 -26.67 11.72
C ASP A 64 24.57 -26.67 10.96
N VAL A 65 23.71 -25.67 11.20
CA VAL A 65 22.43 -25.53 10.47
C VAL A 65 22.69 -25.08 9.03
N THR A 66 23.64 -24.17 8.83
CA THR A 66 23.97 -23.61 7.51
C THR A 66 24.62 -24.65 6.61
N ASP A 67 25.63 -25.39 7.08
CA ASP A 67 26.27 -26.49 6.36
C ASP A 67 25.27 -27.58 5.93
N LYS A 68 24.36 -27.97 6.84
CA LYS A 68 23.30 -28.96 6.55
C LYS A 68 22.27 -28.42 5.56
N TYR A 69 21.93 -27.14 5.63
CA TYR A 69 21.06 -26.49 4.66
C TYR A 69 21.74 -26.39 3.28
N GLU A 70 23.01 -25.97 3.20
CA GLU A 70 23.72 -25.88 1.93
C GLU A 70 23.93 -27.25 1.28
N SER A 71 24.28 -28.28 2.07
CA SER A 71 24.34 -29.67 1.61
C SER A 71 23.00 -30.13 1.01
N TYR A 72 21.89 -29.82 1.68
CA TYR A 72 20.55 -30.15 1.21
C TYR A 72 20.18 -29.43 -0.10
N ILE A 73 20.58 -28.17 -0.28
CA ILE A 73 20.36 -27.43 -1.53
C ILE A 73 21.28 -27.91 -2.67
N GLN A 74 22.47 -28.44 -2.36
CA GLN A 74 23.33 -29.08 -3.36
C GLN A 74 22.75 -30.42 -3.83
N GLU A 75 22.11 -31.20 -2.95
CA GLU A 75 21.51 -32.50 -3.28
C GLU A 75 20.13 -32.37 -3.98
N TYR A 76 19.24 -31.52 -3.47
CA TYR A 76 17.84 -31.41 -3.92
C TYR A 76 17.53 -30.15 -4.75
N GLY A 77 18.50 -29.22 -4.89
CA GLY A 77 18.31 -27.95 -5.59
C GLY A 77 17.59 -26.88 -4.76
N ASN A 78 17.39 -25.70 -5.36
CA ASN A 78 16.84 -24.51 -4.69
C ASN A 78 15.31 -24.55 -4.57
N ILE A 79 14.80 -25.36 -3.65
CA ILE A 79 13.38 -25.50 -3.34
C ILE A 79 12.79 -24.17 -2.81
N LYS A 80 11.51 -23.91 -3.12
CA LYS A 80 10.77 -22.69 -2.76
C LYS A 80 9.59 -22.98 -1.82
N ASP A 81 9.90 -23.54 -0.66
CA ASP A 81 8.94 -23.87 0.40
C ASP A 81 8.98 -22.85 1.57
N PRO A 82 8.01 -22.89 2.51
CA PRO A 82 7.96 -21.97 3.65
C PRO A 82 9.13 -22.10 4.63
N LEU A 83 9.69 -23.30 4.80
CA LEU A 83 10.78 -23.56 5.75
C LEU A 83 12.12 -23.04 5.20
N THR A 84 12.39 -23.25 3.91
CA THR A 84 13.53 -22.64 3.19
C THR A 84 13.41 -21.12 3.15
N ARG A 85 12.20 -20.56 2.96
CA ARG A 85 11.97 -19.12 3.11
C ARG A 85 12.27 -18.65 4.52
N TYR A 86 11.85 -19.40 5.53
CA TYR A 86 12.08 -19.04 6.94
C TYR A 86 13.57 -19.09 7.30
N PHE A 87 14.29 -20.16 6.92
CA PHE A 87 15.74 -20.24 7.10
C PHE A 87 16.47 -19.03 6.51
N LYS A 88 16.13 -18.63 5.27
CA LYS A 88 16.72 -17.46 4.58
C LYS A 88 16.43 -16.11 5.27
N LEU A 89 15.49 -16.06 6.21
CA LEU A 89 15.21 -14.89 7.05
C LEU A 89 15.88 -15.02 8.43
N TRP A 90 15.80 -16.20 9.04
CA TRP A 90 16.48 -16.55 10.29
C TRP A 90 17.99 -16.32 10.16
N SER A 91 18.64 -16.86 9.12
CA SER A 91 20.10 -16.75 8.95
C SER A 91 20.57 -15.31 8.72
N ARG A 92 19.76 -14.46 8.08
CA ARG A 92 20.02 -13.01 7.93
C ARG A 92 19.88 -12.23 9.24
N ALA A 93 18.95 -12.62 10.10
CA ALA A 93 18.75 -11.98 11.39
C ALA A 93 19.78 -12.45 12.43
N VAL A 94 20.15 -13.74 12.40
CA VAL A 94 21.00 -14.40 13.39
C VAL A 94 22.49 -14.33 13.05
N GLY A 95 22.87 -14.43 11.77
CA GLY A 95 24.28 -14.44 11.33
C GLY A 95 25.16 -13.29 11.86
N PRO A 96 24.67 -12.04 11.97
CA PRO A 96 25.43 -10.94 12.60
C PRO A 96 25.77 -11.13 14.09
N TYR A 97 25.21 -12.15 14.74
CA TYR A 97 25.41 -12.51 16.14
C TYR A 97 25.99 -13.92 16.32
N ALA A 98 26.35 -14.60 15.23
CA ALA A 98 27.09 -15.85 15.29
C ALA A 98 28.56 -15.57 15.65
N LEU A 99 29.10 -16.33 16.60
CA LEU A 99 30.50 -16.31 17.00
C LEU A 99 31.33 -17.25 16.10
N PRO A 100 32.68 -17.13 16.05
CA PRO A 100 33.54 -17.96 15.20
C PRO A 100 33.58 -19.46 15.53
N ASP A 101 32.90 -19.89 16.60
CA ASP A 101 32.64 -21.29 16.97
C ASP A 101 31.21 -21.75 16.61
N GLY A 102 30.45 -20.90 15.92
CA GLY A 102 29.05 -21.08 15.55
C GLY A 102 28.03 -20.86 16.68
N ASN A 103 28.46 -20.50 17.90
CA ASN A 103 27.52 -20.18 18.98
C ASN A 103 26.80 -18.85 18.71
N ILE A 104 25.48 -18.83 18.90
CA ILE A 104 24.65 -17.64 18.67
C ILE A 104 24.53 -16.81 19.95
N LEU A 105 25.01 -15.56 19.93
CA LEU A 105 24.82 -14.61 21.01
C LEU A 105 23.41 -13.99 20.95
N LEU A 106 22.67 -14.02 22.06
CA LEU A 106 21.36 -13.36 22.14
C LEU A 106 21.52 -11.83 22.29
N PRO A 107 20.83 -11.00 21.51
CA PRO A 107 20.90 -9.54 21.64
C PRO A 107 20.18 -9.02 22.89
N ASP A 108 20.75 -7.99 23.52
CA ASP A 108 20.06 -7.16 24.51
C ASP A 108 18.98 -6.33 23.79
N LEU A 109 17.75 -6.85 23.76
CA LEU A 109 16.61 -6.20 23.10
C LEU A 109 16.29 -4.81 23.72
N PRO A 110 16.24 -4.62 25.06
CA PRO A 110 16.16 -3.29 25.66
C PRO A 110 17.22 -2.30 25.15
N ALA A 111 18.50 -2.67 25.12
CA ALA A 111 19.56 -1.80 24.63
C ALA A 111 19.44 -1.55 23.11
N TYR A 112 19.10 -2.57 22.33
CA TYR A 112 18.88 -2.44 20.89
C TYR A 112 17.75 -1.44 20.58
N TYR A 113 16.59 -1.57 21.23
CA TYR A 113 15.47 -0.65 21.03
C TYR A 113 15.75 0.76 21.56
N LYS A 114 16.52 0.88 22.65
CA LYS A 114 17.01 2.18 23.12
C LYS A 114 17.88 2.85 22.06
N ASN A 115 18.94 2.20 21.60
CA ASN A 115 19.87 2.73 20.61
C ASN A 115 19.16 3.06 19.28
N LEU A 116 18.19 2.25 18.86
CA LEU A 116 17.38 2.50 17.67
C LEU A 116 16.45 3.71 17.83
N ASN A 117 15.92 3.96 19.03
CA ASN A 117 15.15 5.17 19.30
C ASN A 117 16.04 6.42 19.39
N GLU A 118 17.20 6.33 20.04
CA GLU A 118 18.19 7.40 20.10
C GLU A 118 18.67 7.78 18.69
N ALA A 119 19.07 6.82 17.85
CA ALA A 119 19.44 7.07 16.46
C ALA A 119 18.31 7.70 15.62
N ARG A 120 17.03 7.36 15.89
CA ARG A 120 15.87 7.99 15.22
C ARG A 120 15.61 9.41 15.74
N MET A 121 15.88 9.69 17.01
CA MET A 121 15.83 11.03 17.57
C MET A 121 16.97 11.90 17.04
N ASP A 122 18.19 11.37 16.92
CA ASP A 122 19.34 12.09 16.37
C ASP A 122 19.20 12.34 14.86
N ALA A 123 18.68 11.38 14.10
CA ALA A 123 18.33 11.60 12.69
C ALA A 123 17.27 12.71 12.54
N ARG A 124 16.24 12.72 13.40
CA ARG A 124 15.21 13.77 13.43
C ARG A 124 15.78 15.13 13.86
N ASN A 125 16.65 15.17 14.86
CA ASN A 125 17.32 16.40 15.31
C ASN A 125 18.26 16.95 14.24
N THR A 126 18.95 16.07 13.51
CA THR A 126 19.83 16.44 12.38
C THR A 126 19.02 16.92 11.16
N ALA A 127 17.81 16.41 10.95
CA ALA A 127 16.87 16.95 9.96
C ALA A 127 16.35 18.34 10.39
N ASN A 128 15.86 18.48 11.63
CA ASN A 128 15.43 19.77 12.18
C ASN A 128 16.55 20.83 12.13
N ALA A 129 17.81 20.43 12.33
CA ALA A 129 18.99 21.29 12.23
C ALA A 129 19.41 21.65 10.78
N ARG A 130 18.66 21.19 9.78
CA ARG A 130 18.77 21.59 8.37
C ARG A 130 17.56 22.38 7.85
N ASP A 131 16.46 22.40 8.60
CA ASP A 131 15.27 23.20 8.28
C ASP A 131 15.44 24.68 8.70
N GLU A 132 16.29 25.41 7.97
CA GLU A 132 16.13 26.87 7.84
C GLU A 132 14.94 27.23 6.93
N ALA A 133 14.40 26.26 6.21
CA ALA A 133 13.21 26.38 5.38
C ALA A 133 11.94 26.02 6.19
N ASN A 134 10.98 26.94 6.26
CA ASN A 134 9.73 26.78 7.00
C ASN A 134 8.72 25.87 6.26
N TRP A 135 9.10 24.62 5.97
CA TRP A 135 8.22 23.65 5.32
C TRP A 135 7.08 23.22 6.24
N SER A 136 5.83 23.48 5.83
CA SER A 136 4.62 23.00 6.48
C SER A 136 3.91 21.95 5.62
N PHE A 137 3.24 21.00 6.27
CA PHE A 137 2.43 20.01 5.57
C PHE A 137 1.13 20.65 5.07
N LEU A 138 0.94 20.67 3.74
CA LEU A 138 -0.12 21.43 3.06
C LEU A 138 -1.37 20.60 2.68
N GLY A 139 -1.42 19.31 3.03
CA GLY A 139 -2.57 18.44 2.75
C GLY A 139 -2.61 17.80 1.35
N PRO A 140 -3.68 17.04 1.05
CA PRO A 140 -4.78 16.68 1.94
C PRO A 140 -4.34 15.74 3.09
N LYS A 141 -4.98 15.85 4.27
CA LYS A 141 -4.70 14.99 5.45
C LYS A 141 -5.46 13.67 5.41
N GLU A 142 -6.66 13.72 4.85
CA GLU A 142 -7.57 12.59 4.70
C GLU A 142 -7.65 12.23 3.22
N THR A 143 -7.70 10.94 2.93
CA THR A 143 -7.76 10.39 1.57
C THR A 143 -8.71 9.20 1.57
N PHE A 144 -9.19 8.79 0.41
CA PHE A 144 -10.38 7.92 0.30
C PHE A 144 -10.10 6.66 -0.53
N TRP A 145 -10.77 5.55 -0.20
CA TRP A 145 -10.66 4.28 -0.93
C TRP A 145 -11.27 4.36 -2.32
N LEU A 146 -10.61 3.78 -3.34
CA LEU A 146 -11.08 3.77 -4.73
C LEU A 146 -12.43 3.01 -4.83
N ASN A 147 -13.44 3.64 -5.42
CA ASN A 147 -14.80 3.08 -5.55
C ASN A 147 -14.92 2.04 -6.68
N GLU A 148 -14.12 0.95 -6.61
CA GLU A 148 -14.07 -0.14 -7.62
C GLU A 148 -15.43 -0.82 -7.85
N SER A 149 -16.35 -0.72 -6.89
CA SER A 149 -17.60 -1.46 -6.83
C SER A 149 -18.85 -0.65 -7.17
N GLY A 150 -18.72 0.65 -7.49
CA GLY A 150 -19.86 1.51 -7.80
C GLY A 150 -20.82 1.73 -6.62
N SER A 151 -20.26 1.87 -5.41
CA SER A 151 -21.01 2.24 -4.20
C SER A 151 -21.75 3.55 -4.40
N VAL A 152 -23.02 3.58 -4.00
CA VAL A 152 -23.87 4.78 -3.91
C VAL A 152 -23.69 5.57 -2.61
N ASN A 153 -22.84 5.08 -1.70
CA ASN A 153 -22.47 5.77 -0.46
C ASN A 153 -21.07 6.38 -0.60
N ASP A 154 -20.86 7.51 0.08
CA ASP A 154 -19.58 8.21 0.16
C ASP A 154 -18.40 7.25 0.46
N PRO A 155 -17.24 7.44 -0.17
CA PRO A 155 -16.10 6.55 0.02
C PRO A 155 -15.52 6.71 1.42
N LEU A 156 -15.15 5.58 2.02
CA LEU A 156 -14.52 5.58 3.34
C LEU A 156 -13.09 6.13 3.28
N SER A 157 -12.68 6.73 4.39
CA SER A 157 -11.30 7.17 4.65
C SER A 157 -10.32 5.99 4.54
N CYS A 158 -9.18 6.22 3.88
CA CYS A 158 -8.10 5.25 3.73
C CYS A 158 -7.10 5.38 4.90
N PRO A 159 -6.95 4.37 5.77
CA PRO A 159 -6.01 4.40 6.90
C PRO A 159 -4.57 4.03 6.52
N TRP A 160 -4.27 3.92 5.21
CA TRP A 160 -2.95 3.57 4.67
C TRP A 160 -2.44 4.70 3.76
N GLN A 161 -1.25 4.53 3.18
CA GLN A 161 -0.71 5.49 2.22
C GLN A 161 -1.57 5.55 0.94
N VAL A 162 -1.98 6.76 0.58
CA VAL A 162 -2.49 7.12 -0.76
C VAL A 162 -1.57 8.19 -1.31
N ASN A 163 -1.12 8.05 -2.56
CA ASN A 163 -0.25 9.04 -3.18
C ASN A 163 -1.06 10.16 -3.85
N VAL A 164 -0.57 11.40 -3.74
CA VAL A 164 -0.99 12.50 -4.61
C VAL A 164 -0.17 12.42 -5.88
N TYR A 165 -0.83 12.23 -7.03
CA TYR A 165 -0.18 12.07 -8.33
C TYR A 165 0.00 13.40 -9.06
N SER A 166 -0.92 14.34 -8.86
CA SER A 166 -0.90 15.63 -9.53
C SER A 166 -1.53 16.73 -8.69
N PHE A 167 -1.09 17.97 -8.89
CA PHE A 167 -1.75 19.16 -8.36
C PHE A 167 -1.51 20.35 -9.29
N ASP A 168 -2.36 21.38 -9.17
CA ASP A 168 -2.19 22.67 -9.83
C ASP A 168 -2.72 23.79 -8.92
N VAL A 169 -2.27 25.03 -9.14
CA VAL A 169 -2.68 26.23 -8.38
C VAL A 169 -3.42 27.17 -9.33
N ALA A 170 -4.55 27.73 -8.92
CA ALA A 170 -5.34 28.62 -9.77
C ALA A 170 -4.64 29.98 -9.94
N ALA A 171 -4.27 30.34 -11.17
CA ALA A 171 -3.64 31.64 -11.46
C ALA A 171 -4.54 32.84 -11.12
N SER A 172 -5.87 32.64 -11.03
CA SER A 172 -6.84 33.63 -10.60
C SER A 172 -6.90 33.87 -9.09
N ASP A 173 -6.54 32.87 -8.27
CA ASP A 173 -6.47 32.96 -6.81
C ASP A 173 -5.58 31.84 -6.24
N ASN A 174 -4.41 32.21 -5.70
CA ASN A 174 -3.45 31.28 -5.11
C ASN A 174 -3.97 30.52 -3.86
N ASN A 175 -5.10 30.92 -3.29
CA ASN A 175 -5.75 30.14 -2.22
C ASN A 175 -6.47 28.89 -2.76
N ILE A 176 -6.76 28.84 -4.06
CA ILE A 176 -7.47 27.74 -4.70
C ILE A 176 -6.47 26.78 -5.36
N LEU A 177 -6.38 25.56 -4.82
CA LEU A 177 -5.58 24.47 -5.36
C LEU A 177 -6.45 23.23 -5.58
N TYR A 178 -6.08 22.44 -6.57
CA TYR A 178 -6.70 21.14 -6.86
C TYR A 178 -5.62 20.07 -6.90
N CYS A 179 -5.90 18.88 -6.35
CA CYS A 179 -4.99 17.73 -6.43
C CYS A 179 -5.71 16.42 -6.77
N GLY A 180 -5.05 15.59 -7.58
CA GLY A 180 -5.49 14.27 -7.99
C GLY A 180 -4.77 13.15 -7.21
N THR A 181 -5.53 12.17 -6.72
CA THR A 181 -4.98 11.01 -5.97
C THR A 181 -4.86 9.75 -6.83
N GLU A 182 -3.95 8.87 -6.39
CA GLU A 182 -3.84 7.49 -6.87
C GLU A 182 -5.17 6.72 -6.79
N THR A 183 -5.97 6.97 -5.75
CA THR A 183 -7.28 6.34 -5.55
C THR A 183 -8.40 6.92 -6.43
N GLY A 184 -8.08 7.78 -7.38
CA GLY A 184 -9.01 8.23 -8.43
C GLY A 184 -9.94 9.37 -8.02
N TYR A 185 -9.56 10.14 -7.00
CA TYR A 185 -10.34 11.31 -6.57
C TYR A 185 -9.63 12.62 -6.85
N VAL A 186 -10.44 13.66 -7.07
CA VAL A 186 -10.00 15.06 -7.08
C VAL A 186 -10.35 15.67 -5.71
N ASN A 187 -9.44 16.46 -5.15
CA ASN A 187 -9.67 17.24 -3.94
C ASN A 187 -9.39 18.72 -4.22
N LYS A 188 -10.15 19.62 -3.60
CA LYS A 188 -10.00 21.08 -3.69
C LYS A 188 -9.71 21.69 -2.31
N THR A 189 -8.91 22.74 -2.29
CA THR A 189 -8.84 23.72 -1.20
C THR A 189 -9.22 25.09 -1.75
N SER A 190 -9.70 25.97 -0.88
CA SER A 190 -9.91 27.40 -1.15
C SER A 190 -9.31 28.29 -0.04
N ASP A 191 -8.40 27.73 0.75
CA ASP A 191 -7.75 28.37 1.91
C ASP A 191 -6.23 28.06 1.94
N ALA A 192 -5.63 27.97 0.75
CA ALA A 192 -4.22 27.66 0.52
C ALA A 192 -3.75 26.32 1.14
N GLY A 193 -4.66 25.34 1.25
CA GLY A 193 -4.39 23.99 1.73
C GLY A 193 -4.57 23.79 3.24
N VAL A 194 -5.14 24.77 3.96
CA VAL A 194 -5.45 24.61 5.39
C VAL A 194 -6.56 23.57 5.59
N GLN A 195 -7.58 23.56 4.73
CA GLN A 195 -8.63 22.54 4.61
C GLN A 195 -8.72 22.01 3.18
N TRP A 196 -9.12 20.75 3.04
CA TRP A 196 -9.34 20.10 1.74
C TRP A 196 -10.71 19.41 1.72
N GLN A 197 -11.39 19.51 0.59
CA GLN A 197 -12.69 18.90 0.33
C GLN A 197 -12.56 17.88 -0.82
N LEU A 198 -13.16 16.71 -0.62
CA LEU A 198 -13.36 15.71 -1.67
C LEU A 198 -14.40 16.20 -2.70
N LEU A 199 -14.10 16.04 -3.99
CA LEU A 199 -14.96 16.47 -5.09
C LEU A 199 -15.62 15.27 -5.78
N SER A 200 -16.93 15.38 -6.02
CA SER A 200 -17.80 14.39 -6.68
C SER A 200 -17.47 12.92 -6.31
N PRO A 201 -17.61 12.52 -5.03
CA PRO A 201 -17.32 11.15 -4.58
C PRO A 201 -18.05 10.04 -5.37
N GLU A 202 -19.19 10.38 -5.96
CA GLU A 202 -20.03 9.52 -6.79
C GLU A 202 -19.57 9.41 -8.26
N TYR A 203 -18.61 10.23 -8.70
CA TYR A 203 -18.22 10.31 -10.11
C TYR A 203 -17.08 9.32 -10.47
N PRO A 204 -17.29 8.40 -11.43
CA PRO A 204 -16.30 7.38 -11.77
C PRO A 204 -15.24 7.92 -12.74
N PHE A 205 -14.14 8.47 -12.21
CA PHE A 205 -12.95 8.87 -12.97
C PHE A 205 -12.20 7.70 -13.64
N GLY A 206 -12.51 6.44 -13.30
CA GLY A 206 -11.99 5.24 -13.99
C GLY A 206 -10.51 4.91 -13.72
N GLY A 207 -9.85 5.60 -12.80
CA GLY A 207 -8.48 5.32 -12.37
C GLY A 207 -7.88 6.49 -11.59
N GLY A 208 -6.63 6.35 -11.15
CA GLY A 208 -5.90 7.43 -10.47
C GLY A 208 -5.77 8.70 -11.31
N VAL A 209 -5.86 9.87 -10.66
CA VAL A 209 -5.87 11.18 -11.34
C VAL A 209 -4.45 11.66 -11.60
N THR A 210 -3.97 11.38 -12.82
CA THR A 210 -2.58 11.58 -13.27
C THR A 210 -2.24 13.03 -13.61
N ALA A 211 -3.22 13.84 -13.97
CA ALA A 211 -3.04 15.23 -14.33
C ALA A 211 -4.21 16.09 -13.83
N VAL A 212 -3.88 17.32 -13.43
CA VAL A 212 -4.80 18.42 -13.14
C VAL A 212 -4.30 19.64 -13.91
N ALA A 213 -5.21 20.42 -14.51
CA ALA A 213 -4.94 21.74 -15.07
C ALA A 213 -6.13 22.68 -14.79
N ILE A 214 -5.85 23.83 -14.16
CA ILE A 214 -6.87 24.84 -13.84
C ILE A 214 -6.86 25.93 -14.91
N HIS A 215 -8.03 26.38 -15.35
CA HIS A 215 -8.16 27.44 -16.35
C HIS A 215 -7.67 28.79 -15.78
N PRO A 216 -6.75 29.49 -16.46
CA PRO A 216 -5.98 30.59 -15.88
C PRO A 216 -6.83 31.78 -15.42
N GLY A 217 -7.88 32.11 -16.19
CA GLY A 217 -8.81 33.20 -15.87
C GLY A 217 -10.07 32.80 -15.08
N ASN A 218 -10.21 31.53 -14.66
CA ASN A 218 -11.38 31.06 -13.90
C ASN A 218 -11.10 29.73 -13.20
N SER A 219 -10.91 29.77 -11.88
CA SER A 219 -10.66 28.60 -11.03
C SER A 219 -11.75 27.52 -11.06
N ASP A 220 -12.96 27.83 -11.51
CA ASP A 220 -14.06 26.86 -11.54
C ASP A 220 -14.07 25.98 -12.81
N ILE A 221 -13.27 26.34 -13.82
CA ILE A 221 -13.05 25.51 -15.01
C ILE A 221 -11.77 24.71 -14.79
N VAL A 222 -11.92 23.39 -14.60
CA VAL A 222 -10.80 22.49 -14.27
C VAL A 222 -10.84 21.26 -15.16
N TYR A 223 -9.67 20.86 -15.65
CA TYR A 223 -9.45 19.66 -16.46
C TYR A 223 -8.62 18.66 -15.67
N VAL A 224 -9.00 17.39 -15.71
CA VAL A 224 -8.24 16.29 -15.10
C VAL A 224 -8.12 15.12 -16.06
N SER A 225 -7.10 14.28 -15.89
CA SER A 225 -7.02 12.99 -16.60
C SER A 225 -6.94 11.83 -15.61
N ALA A 226 -7.67 10.78 -15.95
CA ALA A 226 -7.80 9.51 -15.25
C ALA A 226 -8.36 8.48 -16.26
N GLY A 227 -8.22 7.17 -16.01
CA GLY A 227 -8.96 6.14 -16.77
C GLY A 227 -8.81 6.15 -18.31
N ASN A 228 -7.70 6.65 -18.87
CA ASN A 228 -7.49 6.92 -20.31
C ASN A 228 -8.46 7.97 -20.92
N GLN A 229 -8.95 8.88 -20.09
CA GLN A 229 -9.95 9.90 -20.40
C GLN A 229 -9.47 11.28 -19.92
N VAL A 230 -10.01 12.34 -20.51
CA VAL A 230 -9.90 13.72 -20.00
C VAL A 230 -11.28 14.17 -19.58
N HIS A 231 -11.40 14.65 -18.35
CA HIS A 231 -12.65 15.13 -17.76
C HIS A 231 -12.56 16.63 -17.50
N ARG A 232 -13.68 17.35 -17.70
CA ARG A 232 -13.81 18.79 -17.42
C ARG A 232 -14.95 19.04 -16.44
N SER A 233 -14.67 19.90 -15.46
CA SER A 233 -15.68 20.61 -14.68
C SER A 233 -15.76 22.07 -15.13
N LEU A 234 -16.93 22.69 -14.93
CA LEU A 234 -17.20 24.11 -15.18
C LEU A 234 -17.74 24.84 -13.92
N ASP A 235 -17.81 24.14 -12.79
CA ASP A 235 -18.47 24.55 -11.54
C ASP A 235 -17.61 24.30 -10.30
N GLY A 236 -16.29 24.32 -10.47
CA GLY A 236 -15.34 24.16 -9.39
C GLY A 236 -15.11 22.71 -8.96
N GLY A 237 -15.54 21.74 -9.77
CA GLY A 237 -15.38 20.32 -9.53
C GLY A 237 -16.58 19.66 -8.86
N LEU A 238 -17.76 20.27 -8.91
CA LEU A 238 -19.00 19.69 -8.36
C LEU A 238 -19.67 18.73 -9.36
N ASN A 239 -19.54 19.02 -10.67
CA ASN A 239 -19.94 18.13 -11.76
C ASN A 239 -18.79 17.97 -12.77
N TRP A 240 -18.68 16.77 -13.35
CA TRP A 240 -17.63 16.41 -14.31
C TRP A 240 -18.20 15.77 -15.57
N LEU A 241 -17.61 16.09 -16.72
CA LEU A 241 -17.97 15.53 -18.02
C LEU A 241 -16.73 14.93 -18.70
N PRO A 242 -16.78 13.69 -19.23
CA PRO A 242 -15.73 13.15 -20.07
C PRO A 242 -15.73 13.86 -21.42
N LEU A 243 -14.55 14.04 -22.03
CA LEU A 243 -14.40 14.80 -23.28
C LEU A 243 -14.01 13.95 -24.49
N LEU A 244 -13.21 12.90 -24.30
CA LEU A 244 -12.76 12.02 -25.40
C LEU A 244 -13.90 11.10 -25.82
N GLN A 245 -14.14 11.00 -27.13
CA GLN A 245 -15.22 10.21 -27.70
C GLN A 245 -14.92 8.70 -27.67
N SER A 246 -15.92 7.88 -27.99
CA SER A 246 -15.86 6.42 -27.97
C SER A 246 -14.88 5.84 -29.01
N GLY A 247 -13.59 5.82 -28.67
CA GLY A 247 -12.49 5.33 -29.49
C GLY A 247 -11.21 6.17 -29.37
N GLU A 248 -11.31 7.41 -28.89
CA GLU A 248 -10.22 8.40 -28.85
C GLU A 248 -9.52 8.45 -27.49
N GLN A 249 -9.45 7.31 -26.78
CA GLN A 249 -8.87 7.24 -25.43
C GLN A 249 -7.34 7.31 -25.44
N PHE A 250 -6.75 8.15 -24.59
CA PHE A 250 -5.31 8.21 -24.33
C PHE A 250 -5.01 8.38 -22.84
N TYR A 251 -3.89 7.81 -22.38
CA TYR A 251 -3.43 7.96 -21.00
C TYR A 251 -2.59 9.23 -20.87
N ALA A 252 -3.17 10.32 -20.38
CA ALA A 252 -2.47 11.59 -20.20
C ALA A 252 -1.69 11.64 -18.88
N ASN A 253 -0.41 12.02 -18.94
CA ASN A 253 0.47 12.22 -17.78
C ASN A 253 0.60 13.69 -17.38
N ARG A 254 0.16 14.62 -18.24
CA ARG A 254 0.16 16.06 -17.99
C ARG A 254 -0.83 16.74 -18.93
N LEU A 255 -1.56 17.70 -18.39
CA LEU A 255 -2.36 18.67 -19.12
C LEU A 255 -1.78 20.07 -18.85
N LYS A 256 -1.72 20.93 -19.87
CA LYS A 256 -1.54 22.38 -19.68
C LYS A 256 -2.40 23.16 -20.67
N ILE A 257 -2.93 24.28 -20.18
CA ILE A 257 -3.77 25.21 -20.91
C ILE A 257 -2.89 26.39 -21.35
N ASP A 258 -3.18 26.98 -22.51
CA ASP A 258 -2.51 28.19 -23.00
C ASP A 258 -3.06 29.42 -22.26
N ASP A 259 -2.20 30.18 -21.59
CA ASP A 259 -2.59 31.32 -20.75
C ASP A 259 -3.22 32.49 -21.54
N ASP A 260 -2.77 32.71 -22.78
CA ASP A 260 -3.29 33.75 -23.67
C ASP A 260 -4.53 33.28 -24.45
N ASN A 261 -4.68 31.97 -24.66
CA ASN A 261 -5.84 31.38 -25.33
C ASN A 261 -6.30 30.07 -24.67
N PRO A 262 -7.12 30.13 -23.61
CA PRO A 262 -7.54 28.94 -22.86
C PRO A 262 -8.42 27.91 -23.60
N GLN A 263 -8.75 28.15 -24.89
CA GLN A 263 -9.32 27.11 -25.75
C GLN A 263 -8.25 26.12 -26.24
N LYS A 264 -6.96 26.49 -26.23
CA LYS A 264 -5.88 25.54 -26.52
C LYS A 264 -5.47 24.78 -25.27
N ILE A 265 -5.44 23.45 -25.38
CA ILE A 265 -5.02 22.56 -24.30
C ILE A 265 -4.08 21.52 -24.87
N PHE A 266 -2.91 21.39 -24.24
CA PHE A 266 -1.89 20.40 -24.57
C PHE A 266 -1.98 19.23 -23.59
N SER A 267 -1.94 18.01 -24.12
CA SER A 267 -1.92 16.75 -23.38
C SER A 267 -0.68 15.95 -23.78
N SER A 268 0.15 15.55 -22.80
CA SER A 268 1.22 14.57 -23.06
C SER A 268 0.79 13.19 -22.60
N SER A 269 0.80 12.22 -23.50
CA SER A 269 0.30 10.86 -23.26
C SER A 269 1.32 9.78 -23.64
N SER A 270 0.98 8.51 -23.37
CA SER A 270 1.80 7.35 -23.74
C SER A 270 2.02 7.18 -25.26
N ASN A 271 1.17 7.77 -26.10
CA ASN A 271 1.21 7.69 -27.56
C ASN A 271 1.66 9.00 -28.25
N GLY A 272 1.94 10.09 -27.52
CA GLY A 272 2.45 11.33 -28.10
C GLY A 272 2.10 12.60 -27.32
N VAL A 273 1.97 13.71 -28.04
CA VAL A 273 1.38 14.97 -27.55
C VAL A 273 0.14 15.23 -28.38
N HIS A 274 -0.99 15.47 -27.72
CA HIS A 274 -2.27 15.81 -28.35
C HIS A 274 -2.57 17.29 -28.07
N LEU A 275 -3.13 17.97 -29.06
CA LEU A 275 -3.59 19.35 -28.97
C LEU A 275 -5.11 19.40 -29.15
N SER A 276 -5.79 20.07 -28.23
CA SER A 276 -7.13 20.62 -28.48
C SER A 276 -7.04 22.11 -28.77
N THR A 277 -7.93 22.64 -29.60
CA THR A 277 -8.08 24.08 -29.88
C THR A 277 -9.49 24.62 -29.62
N ASP A 278 -10.35 23.83 -28.97
CA ASP A 278 -11.77 24.13 -28.76
C ASP A 278 -12.22 23.93 -27.30
N GLY A 279 -11.29 24.03 -26.34
CA GLY A 279 -11.57 23.81 -24.92
C GLY A 279 -11.65 22.32 -24.54
N GLY A 280 -10.96 21.45 -25.26
CA GLY A 280 -10.87 20.01 -25.00
C GLY A 280 -11.98 19.16 -25.61
N ASN A 281 -12.88 19.72 -26.43
CA ASN A 281 -13.99 18.97 -27.02
C ASN A 281 -13.56 18.10 -28.23
N THR A 282 -12.47 18.47 -28.91
CA THR A 282 -11.75 17.65 -29.90
C THR A 282 -10.24 17.71 -29.69
N TRP A 283 -9.52 16.69 -30.14
CA TRP A 283 -8.07 16.53 -29.96
C TRP A 283 -7.41 15.99 -31.24
N THR A 284 -6.18 16.42 -31.51
CA THR A 284 -5.35 16.02 -32.67
C THR A 284 -3.91 15.80 -32.28
#